data_AF-A0A8J6GWM1-F1
#
_entry.id   AF-A0A8J6GWM1-F1
#
_cell.length_a   1.000
_cell.length_b   1.000
_cell.length_c   1.000
_cell.angle_alpha   90.00
_cell.angle_beta   90.00
_cell.angle_gamma   90.00
#
_symmetry.space_group_name_H-M   'P 1'
#
loop_
_entity.id
_entity.type
_entity.pdbx_description
1 polymer ?
#
loop_
_entity_poly.entity_id
_entity_poly.type
_entity_poly.pdbx_seq_one_letter_code
_entity_poly.pdbx_strand_id
1 'polypeptide(L)'
;MNPEGLTDMEVTMPPISMSENCLYLNIYTPAHAHEGSNLPVGVMVWIHGGALVAGMASGSDGSILAATEEVVVVTIQYRLGVLGFFSTGDQNARGNWGYLDQVAALRWVQQKIAHFGGNPGQVTIFGGSAGGTSVSSLVVSPISQGLFHRAIMQSGVALLPDLISDTHERVYTLSALNQHGPTLTLQPSSSGALVFY
;
A
#
# COMPACT_ATOMS: atom_id res chain seq x y z
N MET A 1 -35.55 -18.02 21.43
CA MET A 1 -34.69 -16.89 21.04
C MET A 1 -35.23 -16.36 19.73
N ASN A 2 -35.70 -15.11 19.72
CA ASN A 2 -36.32 -14.48 18.56
C ASN A 2 -35.22 -14.13 17.52
N PRO A 3 -35.32 -14.53 16.24
CA PRO A 3 -34.30 -14.25 15.22
C PRO A 3 -34.28 -12.80 14.71
N GLU A 4 -35.10 -11.91 15.25
CA GLU A 4 -35.28 -10.52 14.80
C GLU A 4 -34.25 -9.52 15.33
N GLY A 5 -33.22 -9.97 16.07
CA GLY A 5 -32.28 -9.09 16.78
C GLY A 5 -31.02 -8.66 16.04
N LEU A 6 -30.85 -9.02 14.75
CA LEU A 6 -29.59 -8.81 14.02
C LEU A 6 -29.71 -7.98 12.72
N THR A 7 -30.85 -7.36 12.44
CA THR A 7 -31.08 -6.70 11.14
C THR A 7 -30.71 -5.22 11.05
N ASP A 8 -30.39 -4.52 12.14
CA ASP A 8 -30.10 -3.08 12.05
C ASP A 8 -28.93 -2.64 12.93
N MET A 9 -27.75 -3.18 12.64
CA MET A 9 -26.53 -2.41 12.89
C MET A 9 -26.22 -1.65 11.59
N GLU A 10 -26.95 -0.56 11.37
CA GLU A 10 -26.62 0.41 10.33
C GLU A 10 -25.29 1.06 10.74
N VAL A 11 -24.18 0.43 10.37
CA VAL A 11 -22.84 1.01 10.52
C VAL A 11 -22.77 2.15 9.51
N THR A 12 -23.23 3.33 9.93
CA THR A 12 -23.03 4.57 9.17
C THR A 12 -21.54 4.87 9.21
N MET A 13 -20.79 4.28 8.27
CA MET A 13 -19.41 4.69 8.05
C MET A 13 -19.45 6.17 7.67
N PRO A 14 -18.72 7.05 8.38
CA PRO A 14 -18.68 8.46 8.01
C PRO A 14 -18.26 8.57 6.54
N PRO A 15 -18.84 9.48 5.76
CA PRO A 15 -18.52 9.59 4.34
C PRO A 15 -17.03 9.84 4.17
N ILE A 16 -16.35 8.88 3.55
CA ILE A 16 -14.94 9.00 3.20
C ILE A 16 -14.87 9.98 2.02
N SER A 17 -14.26 11.14 2.23
CA SER A 17 -14.05 12.11 1.16
C SER A 17 -13.08 11.54 0.13
N MET A 18 -13.52 11.39 -1.12
CA MET A 18 -12.69 10.95 -2.24
C MET A 18 -12.21 12.17 -3.04
N SER A 19 -10.92 12.18 -3.37
CA SER A 19 -10.28 13.25 -4.14
C SER A 19 -9.09 12.71 -4.91
N GLU A 20 -8.81 13.25 -6.10
CA GLU A 20 -7.54 12.99 -6.81
C GLU A 20 -6.36 13.68 -6.12
N ASN A 21 -6.63 14.76 -5.37
CA ASN A 21 -5.67 15.34 -4.45
C ASN A 21 -5.62 14.47 -3.19
N CYS A 22 -4.89 13.35 -3.28
CA CYS A 22 -4.82 12.32 -2.24
C CYS A 22 -3.40 11.96 -1.79
N LEU A 23 -2.37 12.53 -2.41
CA LEU A 23 -0.96 12.19 -2.14
C LEU A 23 -0.45 12.81 -0.84
N TYR A 24 -0.95 12.28 0.27
CA TYR A 24 -0.61 12.64 1.64
C TYR A 24 0.05 11.45 2.36
N LEU A 25 0.70 11.75 3.48
CA LEU A 25 1.20 10.77 4.43
C LEU A 25 0.90 11.23 5.85
N ASN A 26 0.75 10.27 6.76
CA ASN A 26 0.59 10.53 8.19
C ASN A 26 1.87 10.08 8.92
N ILE A 27 2.24 10.79 9.98
CA ILE A 27 3.43 10.49 10.78
C ILE A 27 3.00 10.33 12.24
N TYR A 28 3.41 9.22 12.83
CA TYR A 28 3.27 8.92 14.24
C TYR A 28 4.67 8.81 14.81
N THR A 29 5.01 9.65 15.78
CA THR A 29 6.32 9.69 16.40
C THR A 29 6.20 9.49 17.91
N PRO A 30 7.12 8.75 18.56
CA PRO A 30 7.19 8.67 20.02
C PRO A 30 7.32 10.08 20.62
N ALA A 31 6.70 10.32 21.78
CA ALA A 31 6.63 11.66 22.37
C ALA A 31 8.01 12.31 22.64
N HIS A 32 9.05 11.51 22.84
CA HIS A 32 10.42 11.97 23.10
C HIS A 32 11.26 12.15 21.81
N ALA A 33 10.77 11.68 20.66
CA ALA A 33 11.48 11.71 19.38
C ALA A 33 11.07 12.95 18.58
N HIS A 34 11.99 13.91 18.47
CA HIS A 34 11.81 15.16 17.74
C HIS A 34 13.14 15.65 17.18
N GLU A 35 13.09 16.72 16.39
CA GLU A 35 14.30 17.40 15.92
C GLU A 35 15.18 17.82 17.10
N GLY A 36 16.43 17.35 17.12
CA GLY A 36 17.39 17.63 18.20
C GLY A 36 17.43 16.59 19.32
N SER A 37 16.61 15.53 19.28
CA SER A 37 16.75 14.39 20.20
C SER A 37 18.13 13.72 20.04
N ASN A 38 18.71 13.27 21.16
CA ASN A 38 20.09 12.72 21.19
C ASN A 38 20.30 11.49 20.29
N LEU A 39 19.24 10.71 20.01
CA LEU A 39 19.30 9.53 19.14
C LEU A 39 18.04 9.45 18.27
N PRO A 40 18.16 9.48 16.93
CA PRO A 40 17.02 9.26 16.05
C PRO A 40 16.61 7.78 16.08
N VAL A 41 15.30 7.53 16.08
CA VAL A 41 14.74 6.18 16.14
C VAL A 41 14.57 5.57 14.74
N GLY A 42 14.37 4.26 14.67
CA GLY A 42 14.05 3.58 13.40
C GLY A 42 12.77 4.13 12.76
N VAL A 43 12.65 4.00 11.44
CA VAL A 43 11.47 4.45 10.69
C VAL A 43 10.79 3.25 10.04
N MET A 44 9.47 3.14 10.19
CA MET A 44 8.65 2.13 9.54
C MET A 44 7.63 2.80 8.62
N VAL A 45 7.69 2.50 7.32
CA VAL A 45 6.80 3.08 6.31
C VAL A 45 5.79 2.03 5.85
N TRP A 46 4.52 2.24 6.19
CA TRP A 46 3.39 1.38 5.88
C TRP A 46 2.80 1.68 4.50
N ILE A 47 2.66 0.63 3.69
CA ILE A 47 1.97 0.66 2.41
C ILE A 47 0.70 -0.19 2.53
N HIS A 48 -0.46 0.46 2.45
CA HIS A 48 -1.74 -0.23 2.61
C HIS A 48 -2.05 -1.18 1.44
N GLY A 49 -2.83 -2.23 1.72
CA GLY A 49 -3.37 -3.14 0.72
C GLY A 49 -4.65 -2.64 0.05
N GLY A 50 -5.42 -3.55 -0.53
CA GLY A 50 -6.69 -3.25 -1.22
C GLY A 50 -6.64 -3.45 -2.74
N ALA A 51 -5.93 -4.50 -3.18
CA ALA A 51 -5.82 -4.93 -4.57
C ALA A 51 -5.43 -3.81 -5.57
N LEU A 52 -4.73 -2.77 -5.10
CA LEU A 52 -4.35 -1.57 -5.87
C LEU A 52 -5.55 -0.73 -6.37
N VAL A 53 -6.77 -1.05 -5.95
CA VAL A 53 -8.01 -0.38 -6.37
C VAL A 53 -8.75 0.31 -5.22
N ALA A 54 -8.45 -0.06 -3.98
CA ALA A 54 -9.05 0.48 -2.77
C ALA A 54 -8.01 0.59 -1.64
N GLY A 55 -8.40 1.27 -0.56
CA GLY A 55 -7.58 1.42 0.65
C GLY A 55 -7.21 2.87 0.94
N MET A 56 -6.72 3.11 2.16
CA MET A 56 -6.30 4.43 2.62
C MET A 56 -5.31 4.33 3.78
N ALA A 57 -4.36 5.26 3.84
CA ALA A 57 -3.35 5.42 4.87
C ALA A 57 -3.97 5.77 6.22
N SER A 58 -5.05 6.56 6.21
CA SER A 58 -5.82 6.91 7.40
C SER A 58 -6.57 5.72 8.02
N GLY A 59 -6.66 4.59 7.31
CA GLY A 59 -7.25 3.35 7.82
C GLY A 59 -6.29 2.54 8.69
N SER A 60 -5.05 3.01 8.88
CA SER A 60 -4.04 2.37 9.70
C SER A 60 -3.52 3.36 10.74
N ASP A 61 -3.86 3.14 12.01
CA ASP A 61 -3.34 3.92 13.13
C ASP A 61 -1.95 3.40 13.54
N GLY A 62 -0.92 4.23 13.36
CA GLY A 62 0.45 3.92 13.73
C GLY A 62 0.81 4.26 15.18
N SER A 63 -0.11 4.86 15.96
CA SER A 63 0.19 5.42 17.28
C SER A 63 0.70 4.39 18.28
N ILE A 64 0.05 3.23 18.37
CA ILE A 64 0.44 2.15 19.29
C ILE A 64 1.81 1.61 18.94
N LEU A 65 2.05 1.28 17.66
CA LEU A 65 3.34 0.75 17.21
C LEU A 65 4.47 1.75 17.45
N ALA A 66 4.23 3.04 17.18
CA ALA A 66 5.22 4.08 17.45
C ALA A 66 5.57 4.15 18.93
N ALA A 67 4.57 4.10 19.82
CA ALA A 67 4.76 4.22 21.26
C ALA A 67 5.36 2.97 21.93
N THR A 68 5.05 1.76 21.45
CA THR A 68 5.50 0.52 22.10
C THR A 68 6.85 0.05 21.60
N GLU A 69 7.15 0.24 20.31
CA GLU A 69 8.40 -0.22 19.69
C GLU A 69 9.42 0.90 19.50
N GLU A 70 9.09 2.12 19.93
CA GLU A 70 9.98 3.29 19.90
C GLU A 70 10.49 3.56 18.47
N VAL A 71 9.56 3.67 17.51
CA VAL A 71 9.83 3.92 16.08
C VAL A 71 8.95 5.03 15.53
N VAL A 72 9.42 5.75 14.51
CA VAL A 72 8.56 6.63 13.72
C VAL A 72 7.79 5.78 12.72
N VAL A 73 6.46 5.82 12.76
CA VAL A 73 5.59 5.16 11.79
C VAL A 73 5.08 6.18 10.77
N VAL A 74 5.26 5.90 9.49
CA VAL A 74 4.75 6.71 8.39
C VAL A 74 3.74 5.88 7.60
N THR A 75 2.49 6.33 7.47
CA THR A 75 1.51 5.69 6.59
C THR A 75 1.33 6.53 5.33
N ILE A 76 1.49 5.94 4.14
CA ILE A 76 1.51 6.68 2.87
C ILE A 76 0.29 6.38 2.00
N GLN A 77 -0.21 7.40 1.30
CA GLN A 77 -1.15 7.25 0.20
C GLN A 77 -0.44 7.13 -1.14
N TYR A 78 -1.07 6.40 -2.06
CA TYR A 78 -0.69 6.31 -3.46
C TYR A 78 -1.95 6.25 -4.33
N ARG A 79 -1.84 6.63 -5.60
CA ARG A 79 -2.99 6.55 -6.53
C ARG A 79 -3.42 5.10 -6.74
N LEU A 80 -4.73 4.90 -6.84
CA LEU A 80 -5.38 3.60 -6.97
C LEU A 80 -6.14 3.50 -8.30
N GLY A 81 -6.48 2.27 -8.70
CA GLY A 81 -7.31 1.98 -9.87
C GLY A 81 -6.71 2.55 -11.16
N VAL A 82 -7.58 3.08 -12.03
CA VAL A 82 -7.17 3.66 -13.31
C VAL A 82 -6.18 4.81 -13.14
N LEU A 83 -6.36 5.67 -12.13
CA LEU A 83 -5.48 6.80 -11.87
C LEU A 83 -4.08 6.38 -11.43
N GLY A 84 -3.96 5.22 -10.78
CA GLY A 84 -2.69 4.66 -10.32
C GLY A 84 -2.00 3.76 -11.34
N PHE A 85 -2.75 3.07 -12.20
CA PHE A 85 -2.20 1.92 -12.95
C PHE A 85 -2.61 1.85 -14.41
N PHE A 86 -3.32 2.85 -14.95
CA PHE A 86 -3.59 2.93 -16.40
C PHE A 86 -2.29 2.92 -17.20
N SER A 87 -2.22 2.03 -18.19
CA SER A 87 -1.09 1.89 -19.10
C SER A 87 -1.60 1.67 -20.52
N THR A 88 -0.87 2.18 -21.50
CA THR A 88 -0.98 1.85 -22.93
C THR A 88 0.09 0.86 -23.36
N GLY A 89 1.03 0.50 -22.48
CA GLY A 89 2.11 -0.45 -22.76
C GLY A 89 3.23 0.15 -23.63
N ASP A 90 3.17 1.46 -23.84
CA ASP A 90 4.15 2.24 -24.59
C ASP A 90 4.53 3.52 -23.80
N GLN A 91 5.29 4.41 -24.42
CA GLN A 91 5.72 5.66 -23.81
C GLN A 91 4.59 6.66 -23.52
N ASN A 92 3.41 6.52 -24.13
CA ASN A 92 2.33 7.51 -24.00
C ASN A 92 1.66 7.42 -22.63
N ALA A 93 1.53 6.21 -22.08
CA ALA A 93 1.16 5.97 -20.69
C ALA A 93 1.82 4.67 -20.22
N ARG A 94 3.00 4.78 -19.58
CA ARG A 94 3.75 3.61 -19.12
C ARG A 94 3.04 2.85 -17.99
N GLY A 95 2.22 3.53 -17.20
CA GLY A 95 1.57 2.97 -16.01
C GLY A 95 2.42 3.07 -14.76
N ASN A 96 2.08 2.27 -13.74
CA ASN A 96 2.78 2.21 -12.45
C ASN A 96 2.84 3.54 -11.69
N TRP A 97 1.90 4.45 -11.93
CA TRP A 97 1.82 5.75 -11.27
C TRP A 97 1.70 5.62 -9.75
N GLY A 98 0.93 4.64 -9.26
CA GLY A 98 0.82 4.34 -7.83
C GLY A 98 2.16 3.88 -7.23
N TYR A 99 2.95 3.08 -7.93
CA TYR A 99 4.30 2.71 -7.48
C TYR A 99 5.26 3.91 -7.49
N LEU A 100 5.14 4.80 -8.47
CA LEU A 100 5.93 6.04 -8.52
C LEU A 100 5.57 6.98 -7.37
N ASP A 101 4.30 7.03 -6.95
CA ASP A 101 3.87 7.78 -5.76
C ASP A 101 4.50 7.21 -4.49
N GLN A 102 4.57 5.89 -4.36
CA GLN A 102 5.25 5.24 -3.23
C GLN A 102 6.74 5.58 -3.21
N VAL A 103 7.42 5.57 -4.37
CA VAL A 103 8.82 6.01 -4.49
C VAL A 103 8.97 7.48 -4.09
N ALA A 104 8.05 8.35 -4.53
CA ALA A 104 8.06 9.77 -4.17
C ALA A 104 7.90 9.98 -2.65
N ALA A 105 7.00 9.23 -2.02
CA ALA A 105 6.83 9.26 -0.57
C ALA A 105 8.09 8.78 0.17
N LEU A 106 8.76 7.73 -0.32
CA LEU A 106 10.02 7.27 0.27
C LEU A 106 11.16 8.29 0.10
N ARG A 107 11.23 9.00 -1.04
CA ARG A 107 12.16 10.12 -1.21
C ARG A 107 11.87 11.25 -0.24
N TRP A 108 10.60 11.55 0.00
CA TRP A 108 10.20 12.52 1.01
C TRP A 108 10.65 12.09 2.41
N VAL A 109 10.44 10.83 2.78
CA VAL A 109 10.91 10.25 4.05
C VAL A 109 12.42 10.43 4.20
N GLN A 110 13.20 10.06 3.18
CA GLN A 110 14.66 10.24 3.20
C GLN A 110 15.08 11.70 3.43
N GLN A 111 14.35 12.65 2.87
CA GLN A 111 14.68 14.08 2.97
C GLN A 111 14.19 14.75 4.26
N LYS A 112 13.13 14.24 4.87
CA LYS A 112 12.37 14.98 5.90
C LYS A 112 12.20 14.28 7.23
N ILE A 113 12.34 12.95 7.30
CA ILE A 113 11.96 12.20 8.50
C ILE A 113 12.83 12.52 9.73
N ALA A 114 14.05 13.02 9.51
CA ALA A 114 14.94 13.50 10.57
C ALA A 114 14.31 14.61 11.43
N HIS A 115 13.50 15.48 10.83
CA HIS A 115 12.78 16.54 11.57
C HIS A 115 11.69 15.98 12.51
N PHE A 116 11.30 14.72 12.31
CA PHE A 116 10.31 14.02 13.13
C PHE A 116 10.99 13.02 14.10
N GLY A 117 12.31 13.11 14.28
CA GLY A 117 13.07 12.20 15.16
C GLY A 117 13.41 10.84 14.54
N GLY A 118 13.12 10.62 13.25
CA GLY A 118 13.41 9.37 12.56
C GLY A 118 14.80 9.34 11.91
N ASN A 119 15.42 8.17 11.86
CA ASN A 119 16.70 7.96 11.20
C ASN A 119 16.51 7.56 9.72
N PRO A 120 16.86 8.43 8.74
CA PRO A 120 16.72 8.09 7.32
C PRO A 120 17.62 6.91 6.89
N GLY A 121 18.69 6.61 7.63
CA GLY A 121 19.56 5.45 7.44
C GLY A 121 19.01 4.14 8.03
N GLN A 122 17.82 4.16 8.64
CA GLN A 122 17.18 2.99 9.25
C GLN A 122 15.68 2.91 8.90
N VAL A 123 15.38 3.07 7.61
CA VAL A 123 14.02 2.94 7.07
C VAL A 123 13.68 1.48 6.74
N THR A 124 12.55 1.00 7.27
CA THR A 124 11.94 -0.30 6.96
C THR A 124 10.61 -0.06 6.23
N ILE A 125 10.41 -0.63 5.05
CA ILE A 125 9.10 -0.63 4.40
C ILE A 125 8.31 -1.88 4.75
N PHE A 126 7.01 -1.76 4.98
CA PHE A 126 6.15 -2.89 5.28
C PHE A 126 4.74 -2.70 4.73
N GLY A 127 4.07 -3.81 4.42
CA GLY A 127 2.76 -3.76 3.77
C GLY A 127 2.04 -5.10 3.76
N GLY A 128 0.70 -5.05 3.72
CA GLY A 128 -0.19 -6.21 3.64
C GLY A 128 -0.87 -6.36 2.27
N SER A 129 -1.03 -7.59 1.77
CA SER A 129 -1.72 -7.88 0.51
C SER A 129 -1.09 -7.12 -0.68
N ALA A 130 -1.84 -6.26 -1.37
CA ALA A 130 -1.32 -5.39 -2.42
C ALA A 130 -0.18 -4.46 -1.92
N GLY A 131 -0.19 -4.09 -0.64
CA GLY A 131 0.90 -3.37 0.00
C GLY A 131 2.16 -4.23 0.17
N GLY A 132 2.00 -5.51 0.50
CA GLY A 132 3.12 -6.47 0.54
C GLY A 132 3.71 -6.70 -0.85
N THR A 133 2.84 -6.79 -1.87
CA THR A 133 3.26 -6.85 -3.27
C THR A 133 4.01 -5.58 -3.67
N SER A 134 3.53 -4.41 -3.23
CA SER A 134 4.22 -3.13 -3.43
C SER A 134 5.61 -3.10 -2.79
N VAL A 135 5.74 -3.57 -1.55
CA VAL A 135 7.04 -3.73 -0.89
C VAL A 135 7.97 -4.61 -1.72
N SER A 136 7.47 -5.75 -2.21
CA SER A 136 8.24 -6.65 -3.06
C SER A 136 8.69 -5.99 -4.38
N SER A 137 7.79 -5.26 -5.05
CA SER A 137 8.12 -4.50 -6.27
C SER A 137 9.17 -3.42 -6.03
N LEU A 138 9.13 -2.74 -4.88
CA LEU A 138 10.12 -1.73 -4.50
C LEU A 138 11.49 -2.34 -4.17
N VAL A 139 11.54 -3.57 -3.63
CA VAL A 139 12.80 -4.31 -3.39
C VAL A 139 13.55 -4.60 -4.68
N VAL A 140 12.84 -4.94 -5.76
CA VAL A 140 13.47 -5.29 -7.04
C VAL A 140 13.65 -4.10 -7.99
N SER A 141 13.10 -2.94 -7.65
CA SER A 141 13.11 -1.76 -8.52
C SER A 141 14.37 -0.91 -8.35
N PRO A 142 15.12 -0.59 -9.43
CA PRO A 142 16.32 0.25 -9.33
C PRO A 142 16.03 1.68 -8.86
N ILE A 143 14.85 2.23 -9.16
CA ILE A 143 14.50 3.62 -8.82
C ILE A 143 14.24 3.85 -7.32
N SER A 144 14.07 2.77 -6.55
CA SER A 144 13.92 2.77 -5.09
C SER A 144 15.20 2.38 -4.35
N GLN A 145 16.29 2.11 -5.08
CA GLN A 145 17.58 1.78 -4.46
C GLN A 145 18.04 2.89 -3.51
N GLY A 146 18.43 2.49 -2.30
CA GLY A 146 18.91 3.40 -1.25
C GLY A 146 17.80 4.18 -0.52
N LEU A 147 16.52 3.96 -0.82
CA LEU A 147 15.43 4.65 -0.13
C LEU A 147 14.95 3.94 1.15
N PHE A 148 15.30 2.67 1.32
CA PHE A 148 15.01 1.86 2.51
C PHE A 148 16.09 0.79 2.71
N HIS A 149 16.07 0.16 3.88
CA HIS A 149 17.14 -0.71 4.38
C HIS A 149 16.63 -2.11 4.76
N ARG A 150 15.33 -2.24 5.04
CA ARG A 150 14.67 -3.49 5.40
C ARG A 150 13.26 -3.52 4.79
N ALA A 151 12.71 -4.70 4.60
CA ALA A 151 11.39 -4.92 3.99
C ALA A 151 10.62 -6.03 4.70
N ILE A 152 9.33 -5.84 4.92
CA ILE A 152 8.41 -6.85 5.47
C ILE A 152 7.20 -6.98 4.54
N MET A 153 6.97 -8.18 4.02
CA MET A 153 5.92 -8.49 3.05
C MET A 153 4.87 -9.38 3.72
N GLN A 154 3.69 -8.85 4.04
CA GLN A 154 2.62 -9.61 4.69
C GLN A 154 1.62 -10.06 3.64
N SER A 155 1.57 -11.37 3.35
CA SER A 155 0.59 -11.98 2.46
C SER A 155 0.52 -11.34 1.05
N GLY A 156 1.66 -10.95 0.50
CA GLY A 156 1.76 -10.40 -0.85
C GLY A 156 3.22 -10.27 -1.31
N VAL A 157 3.53 -10.77 -2.51
CA VAL A 157 4.85 -10.68 -3.14
C VAL A 157 4.69 -10.46 -4.65
N ALA A 158 5.71 -9.92 -5.31
CA ALA A 158 5.70 -9.61 -6.74
C ALA A 158 5.47 -10.88 -7.61
N LEU A 159 5.79 -12.07 -7.12
CA LEU A 159 5.58 -13.32 -7.86
C LEU A 159 4.11 -13.77 -7.96
N LEU A 160 3.16 -13.03 -7.38
CA LEU A 160 1.74 -13.35 -7.48
C LEU A 160 1.22 -13.03 -8.90
N PRO A 161 0.71 -14.05 -9.65
CA PRO A 161 0.34 -13.90 -11.06
C PRO A 161 -0.72 -12.84 -11.37
N ASP A 162 -1.51 -12.44 -10.37
CA ASP A 162 -2.66 -11.55 -10.56
C ASP A 162 -2.34 -10.06 -10.40
N LEU A 163 -1.11 -9.71 -9.96
CA LEU A 163 -0.70 -8.32 -9.72
C LEU A 163 0.41 -7.83 -10.67
N ILE A 164 1.06 -8.74 -11.39
CA ILE A 164 1.95 -8.42 -12.52
C ILE A 164 1.19 -8.78 -13.80
N SER A 165 0.80 -7.77 -14.57
CA SER A 165 0.11 -7.97 -15.84
C SER A 165 0.96 -7.43 -16.98
N ASP A 166 1.34 -8.30 -17.91
CA ASP A 166 1.94 -7.90 -19.19
C ASP A 166 0.87 -7.46 -20.21
N THR A 167 -0.41 -7.55 -19.83
CA THR A 167 -1.55 -7.23 -20.69
C THR A 167 -2.46 -6.16 -20.07
N HIS A 168 -2.94 -5.23 -20.88
CA HIS A 168 -3.80 -4.11 -20.45
C HIS A 168 -5.16 -4.54 -19.91
N GLU A 169 -5.62 -5.74 -20.21
CA GLU A 169 -7.01 -6.15 -19.95
C GLU A 169 -7.35 -6.32 -18.47
N ARG A 170 -6.41 -6.78 -17.62
CA ARG A 170 -6.77 -7.20 -16.25
C ARG A 170 -7.14 -6.05 -15.30
N VAL A 171 -6.53 -4.87 -15.45
CA VAL A 171 -6.89 -3.70 -14.62
C VAL A 171 -8.30 -3.20 -14.94
N TYR A 172 -8.71 -3.26 -16.21
CA TYR A 172 -10.08 -2.93 -16.61
C TYR A 172 -11.08 -3.94 -16.03
N THR A 173 -10.77 -5.24 -16.08
CA THR A 173 -11.69 -6.26 -15.56
C THR A 173 -11.89 -6.14 -14.06
N LEU A 174 -10.82 -5.93 -13.27
CA LEU A 174 -10.94 -5.79 -11.81
C LEU A 174 -11.64 -4.48 -11.39
N SER A 175 -11.40 -3.38 -12.11
CA SER A 175 -12.11 -2.12 -11.85
C SER A 175 -13.58 -2.18 -12.28
N ALA A 176 -13.90 -2.87 -13.39
CA ALA A 176 -15.27 -3.09 -13.85
C ALA A 176 -16.05 -4.07 -12.95
N LEU A 177 -15.39 -5.12 -12.43
CA LEU A 177 -15.99 -6.08 -11.50
C LEU A 177 -16.36 -5.45 -10.15
N ASN A 178 -15.70 -4.36 -9.74
CA ASN A 178 -16.08 -3.61 -8.54
C ASN A 178 -17.22 -2.60 -8.78
N GLN A 179 -17.61 -2.33 -10.02
CA GLN A 179 -18.76 -1.46 -10.34
C GLN A 179 -20.10 -2.22 -10.39
N HIS A 180 -20.06 -3.55 -10.47
CA HIS A 180 -21.23 -4.40 -10.42
C HIS A 180 -21.05 -5.39 -9.26
N GLY A 181 -21.89 -5.28 -8.22
CA GLY A 181 -21.82 -6.14 -7.02
C GLY A 181 -21.66 -7.65 -7.33
N PRO A 182 -21.20 -8.45 -6.36
CA PRO A 182 -20.61 -9.76 -6.62
C PRO A 182 -21.63 -10.70 -7.28
N THR A 183 -21.46 -10.94 -8.58
CA THR A 183 -22.09 -12.07 -9.25
C THR A 183 -21.08 -13.21 -9.31
N LEU A 184 -21.13 -14.06 -8.28
CA LEU A 184 -20.38 -15.32 -8.24
C LEU A 184 -20.84 -16.22 -9.39
N THR A 185 -20.03 -16.30 -10.44
CA THR A 185 -20.06 -17.43 -11.36
C THR A 185 -18.79 -18.24 -11.14
N LEU A 186 -18.96 -19.39 -10.47
CA LEU A 186 -17.93 -20.40 -10.29
C LEU A 186 -17.59 -20.98 -11.66
N GLN A 187 -16.37 -20.77 -12.15
CA GLN A 187 -15.85 -21.49 -13.31
C GLN A 187 -15.04 -22.70 -12.82
N PRO A 188 -15.22 -23.92 -13.39
CA PRO A 188 -14.64 -25.13 -12.85
C PRO A 188 -13.12 -25.15 -13.04
N SER A 189 -12.40 -25.63 -12.03
CA SER A 189 -10.98 -25.95 -12.13
C SER A 189 -10.75 -27.04 -13.16
N SER A 190 -9.94 -26.76 -14.18
CA SER A 190 -9.29 -27.80 -14.96
C SER A 190 -7.83 -27.88 -14.49
N SER A 191 -7.55 -28.96 -13.78
CA SER A 191 -6.20 -29.41 -13.49
C SER A 191 -5.41 -29.57 -14.78
N GLY A 192 -4.21 -28.99 -14.84
CA GLY A 192 -3.28 -29.15 -15.95
C GLY A 192 -1.90 -28.71 -15.52
N ALA A 193 -1.11 -29.66 -15.03
CA ALA A 193 0.30 -29.48 -14.73
C ALA A 193 1.08 -29.12 -16.01
N LEU A 194 1.92 -28.08 -15.97
CA LEU A 194 3.06 -27.94 -16.88
C LEU A 194 4.26 -27.40 -16.11
N VAL A 195 5.21 -28.30 -15.89
CA VAL A 195 6.60 -28.05 -15.49
C VAL A 195 7.35 -27.50 -16.70
N PHE A 196 8.13 -26.43 -16.56
CA PHE A 196 9.32 -26.21 -17.38
C PHE A 196 10.43 -25.56 -16.54
N TYR A 197 11.66 -26.01 -16.84
CA TYR A 197 12.93 -25.81 -16.13
C TYR A 197 13.32 -24.34 -15.90
#